data_AF-A0A2N5ZRE2-F1
#
_entry.id   AF-A0A2N5ZRE2-F1
#
_cell.length_a   1.000
_cell.length_b   1.000
_cell.length_c   1.000
_cell.angle_alpha   90.00
_cell.angle_beta   90.00
_cell.angle_gamma   90.00
#
_symmetry.space_group_name_H-M   'P 1'
#
loop_
_entity.id
_entity.type
_entity.pdbx_description
1 polymer ?
#
loop_
_entity_poly.entity_id
_entity_poly.type
_entity_poly.pdbx_seq_one_letter_code
_entity_poly.pdbx_strand_id
1 'polypeptide(L)'
;TGALHPGASELDTEDFPITDEDIENWKSEIVDEVGANSSECPESYDAGYYCIMSDTVLETTKIVGTSSEPIGLYLDGDSQLILGGNLWVTGDIIFDNNGVDGVVKAKEELGGASVAIISDGKVDIGNNFGIEGSGDERSYVLLISTNDSLDVGSPAIYASNNSDSIIFGAPHGVLKVKNNGEVNAAFSKELYLEQNSKVIFNNSLSAFSVVSSDENFINVVDWQEL
;
A
#
# COMPACT_ATOMS: atom_id res chain seq x y z
N THR A 1 -19.67 11.01 21.07
CA THR A 1 -19.48 10.46 22.42
C THR A 1 -19.69 8.96 22.35
N GLY A 2 -18.61 8.19 22.27
CA GLY A 2 -18.68 6.72 22.34
C GLY A 2 -18.99 6.30 23.77
N ALA A 3 -19.85 5.30 23.95
CA ALA A 3 -20.10 4.71 25.25
C ALA A 3 -18.92 3.81 25.61
N LEU A 4 -18.20 4.13 26.69
CA LEU A 4 -17.25 3.19 27.27
C LEU A 4 -18.05 2.04 27.88
N HIS A 5 -17.64 0.80 27.61
CA HIS A 5 -18.20 -0.42 28.20
C HIS A 5 -17.21 -0.96 29.26
N PRO A 6 -17.27 -0.49 30.52
CA PRO A 6 -16.34 -0.95 31.54
C PRO A 6 -16.79 -2.36 31.96
N GLY A 7 -16.02 -3.38 31.56
CA GLY A 7 -16.27 -4.78 31.93
C GLY A 7 -16.34 -5.78 30.77
N ALA A 8 -16.05 -5.39 29.52
CA ALA A 8 -15.71 -6.38 28.50
C ALA A 8 -14.44 -7.13 28.95
N SER A 9 -14.42 -8.46 28.87
CA SER A 9 -13.16 -9.19 28.95
C SER A 9 -12.25 -8.61 27.87
N GLU A 10 -10.99 -8.33 28.20
CA GLU A 10 -9.98 -8.11 27.17
C GLU A 10 -10.09 -9.31 26.22
N LEU A 11 -10.41 -9.02 24.96
CA LEU A 11 -10.41 -10.04 23.92
C LEU A 11 -8.95 -10.46 23.72
N ASP A 12 -8.73 -11.74 23.47
CA ASP A 12 -7.39 -12.23 23.16
C ASP A 12 -6.84 -11.41 21.99
N THR A 13 -5.57 -11.00 22.08
CA THR A 13 -4.91 -10.33 20.97
C THR A 13 -4.81 -11.30 19.80
N GLU A 14 -5.47 -10.97 18.69
CA GLU A 14 -5.33 -11.66 17.41
C GLU A 14 -4.14 -11.06 16.65
N ASP A 15 -3.36 -11.91 15.98
CA ASP A 15 -2.28 -11.47 15.10
C ASP A 15 -2.86 -10.82 13.83
N PHE A 16 -2.08 -9.93 13.20
CA PHE A 16 -2.48 -9.41 11.90
C PHE A 16 -2.62 -10.56 10.88
N PRO A 17 -3.62 -10.48 9.97
CA PRO A 17 -3.83 -11.52 8.95
C PRO A 17 -2.69 -11.61 7.93
N ILE A 18 -1.80 -10.61 7.91
CA ILE A 18 -0.57 -10.56 7.11
C ILE A 18 0.59 -10.41 8.10
N THR A 19 1.49 -11.38 8.09
CA THR A 19 2.65 -11.42 9.00
C THR A 19 3.89 -10.82 8.34
N ASP A 20 4.92 -10.52 9.14
CA ASP A 20 6.24 -10.14 8.60
C ASP A 20 6.86 -11.26 7.76
N GLU A 21 6.59 -12.52 8.08
CA GLU A 21 7.05 -13.66 7.29
C GLU A 21 6.41 -13.67 5.89
N ASP A 22 5.11 -13.36 5.79
CA ASP A 22 4.43 -13.22 4.49
C ASP A 22 5.05 -12.11 3.65
N ILE A 23 5.30 -10.95 4.26
CA ILE A 23 5.91 -9.78 3.59
C ILE A 23 7.32 -10.12 3.09
N GLU A 24 8.15 -10.77 3.92
CA GLU A 24 9.50 -11.16 3.53
C GLU A 24 9.50 -12.27 2.47
N ASN A 25 8.55 -13.20 2.51
CA ASN A 25 8.37 -14.20 1.46
C ASN A 25 8.06 -13.53 0.13
N TRP A 26 7.08 -12.60 0.08
CA TRP A 26 6.78 -11.85 -1.15
C TRP A 26 7.97 -11.06 -1.67
N LYS A 27 8.74 -10.41 -0.79
CA LYS A 27 9.98 -9.72 -1.18
C LYS A 27 11.02 -10.68 -1.77
N SER A 28 11.15 -11.88 -1.21
CA SER A 28 12.16 -12.87 -1.62
C SER A 28 11.89 -13.48 -3.00
N GLU A 29 10.64 -13.49 -3.44
CA GLU A 29 10.23 -13.99 -4.76
C GLU A 29 10.55 -13.01 -5.89
N ILE A 30 10.82 -11.74 -5.56
CA ILE A 30 11.11 -10.70 -6.54
C ILE A 30 12.59 -10.73 -6.92
N VAL A 31 12.87 -11.21 -8.13
CA VAL A 31 14.24 -11.37 -8.65
C VAL A 31 14.66 -10.28 -9.63
N ASP A 32 13.69 -9.63 -10.29
CA ASP A 32 13.97 -8.59 -11.28
C ASP A 32 14.19 -7.24 -10.59
N GLU A 33 15.31 -6.60 -10.90
CA GLU A 33 15.82 -5.44 -10.18
C GLU A 33 15.96 -4.22 -11.08
N VAL A 34 15.50 -3.07 -10.60
CA VAL A 34 15.79 -1.76 -11.19
C VAL A 34 16.33 -0.79 -10.12
N GLY A 35 17.25 0.08 -10.52
CA GLY A 35 17.77 1.17 -9.69
C GLY A 35 17.13 2.51 -10.04
N ALA A 36 17.60 3.60 -9.44
CA ALA A 36 17.11 4.94 -9.76
C ALA A 36 17.33 5.32 -11.24
N ASN A 37 16.37 6.07 -11.79
CA ASN A 37 16.43 6.71 -13.11
C ASN A 37 16.37 8.25 -12.95
N SER A 38 17.11 8.81 -11.97
CA SER A 38 16.98 10.20 -11.51
C SER A 38 16.96 11.29 -12.59
N SER A 39 17.51 11.03 -13.78
CA SER A 39 17.41 11.93 -14.93
C SER A 39 15.99 12.12 -15.49
N GLU A 40 15.07 11.22 -15.16
CA GLU A 40 13.66 11.25 -15.56
C GLU A 40 12.79 11.92 -14.49
N CYS A 41 13.33 12.10 -13.27
CA CYS A 41 12.60 12.65 -12.15
C CYS A 41 12.41 14.17 -12.24
N PRO A 42 11.32 14.72 -11.66
CA PRO A 42 11.22 16.15 -11.40
C PRO A 42 12.39 16.66 -10.54
N GLU A 43 12.73 17.95 -10.68
CA GLU A 43 13.84 18.58 -9.92
C GLU A 43 13.67 18.52 -8.39
N SER A 44 12.48 18.20 -7.87
CA SER A 44 12.26 18.00 -6.43
C SER A 44 12.62 16.59 -5.93
N TYR A 45 12.90 15.66 -6.84
CA TYR A 45 13.16 14.24 -6.57
C TYR A 45 14.45 13.77 -7.29
N ASP A 46 15.38 14.70 -7.50
CA ASP A 46 16.53 14.69 -8.40
C ASP A 46 17.68 13.73 -7.99
N ALA A 47 17.53 12.99 -6.88
CA ALA A 47 18.31 11.79 -6.60
C ALA A 47 17.54 10.82 -5.69
N GLY A 48 17.70 9.51 -5.94
CA GLY A 48 17.20 8.47 -5.04
C GLY A 48 15.81 7.92 -5.39
N TYR A 49 15.31 8.18 -6.59
CA TYR A 49 14.01 7.69 -7.04
C TYR A 49 14.09 6.98 -8.40
N TYR A 50 13.24 5.96 -8.54
CA TYR A 50 12.73 5.50 -9.82
C TYR A 50 11.44 6.27 -10.10
N CYS A 51 11.44 7.13 -11.12
CA CYS A 51 10.33 7.99 -11.49
C CYS A 51 9.61 7.44 -12.71
N ILE A 52 8.28 7.34 -12.59
CA ILE A 52 7.38 6.96 -13.66
C ILE A 52 6.65 8.23 -14.11
N MET A 53 7.04 8.72 -15.28
CA MET A 53 6.52 9.97 -15.88
C MET A 53 5.61 9.72 -17.09
N SER A 54 5.32 8.46 -17.38
CA SER A 54 4.37 8.02 -18.40
C SER A 54 3.88 6.61 -18.09
N ASP A 55 2.76 6.21 -18.68
CA ASP A 55 2.19 4.88 -18.55
C ASP A 55 3.25 3.76 -18.65
N THR A 56 3.35 2.97 -17.59
CA THR A 56 4.40 1.96 -17.41
C THR A 56 3.80 0.67 -16.89
N VAL A 57 4.26 -0.46 -17.43
CA VAL A 57 3.98 -1.78 -16.89
C VAL A 57 5.22 -2.24 -16.14
N LEU A 58 5.04 -2.57 -14.86
CA LEU A 58 6.04 -3.32 -14.09
C LEU A 58 5.47 -4.71 -13.85
N GLU A 59 6.18 -5.74 -14.32
CA GLU A 59 5.94 -7.12 -13.87
C GLU A 59 6.44 -7.25 -12.42
N THR A 60 6.64 -8.47 -11.90
CA THR A 60 7.22 -8.65 -10.56
C THR A 60 8.61 -7.99 -10.45
N THR A 61 8.71 -6.84 -9.78
CA THR A 61 9.89 -5.96 -9.86
C THR A 61 10.30 -5.42 -8.50
N LYS A 62 11.61 -5.30 -8.25
CA LYS A 62 12.18 -4.64 -7.08
C LYS A 62 12.90 -3.36 -7.50
N ILE A 63 12.48 -2.23 -6.94
CA ILE A 63 13.16 -0.93 -7.02
C ILE A 63 14.08 -0.81 -5.81
N VAL A 64 15.38 -0.96 -6.03
CA VAL A 64 16.34 -1.14 -4.93
C VAL A 64 17.50 -0.18 -4.97
N GLY A 65 17.91 0.21 -3.77
CA GLY A 65 19.17 0.84 -3.47
C GLY A 65 19.98 0.06 -2.46
N THR A 66 20.98 0.70 -1.89
CA THR A 66 21.69 0.13 -0.74
C THR A 66 20.97 0.50 0.55
N SER A 67 21.29 -0.16 1.67
CA SER A 67 20.75 0.24 2.98
C SER A 67 21.14 1.67 3.39
N SER A 68 22.20 2.24 2.80
CA SER A 68 22.63 3.62 3.05
C SER A 68 22.10 4.61 2.02
N GLU A 69 21.64 4.12 0.87
CA GLU A 69 21.13 4.89 -0.26
C GLU A 69 19.92 4.14 -0.83
N PRO A 70 18.80 4.09 -0.10
CA PRO A 70 17.59 3.44 -0.57
C PRO A 70 17.05 4.16 -1.81
N ILE A 71 16.45 3.41 -2.73
CA ILE A 71 15.78 3.99 -3.90
C ILE A 71 14.27 3.92 -3.68
N GLY A 72 13.63 5.09 -3.74
CA GLY A 72 12.18 5.26 -3.70
C GLY A 72 11.52 5.13 -5.07
N LEU A 73 10.19 5.20 -5.09
CA LEU A 73 9.36 5.25 -6.28
C LEU A 73 8.60 6.56 -6.30
N TYR A 74 8.65 7.27 -7.42
CA TYR A 74 7.80 8.40 -7.70
C TYR A 74 6.91 8.06 -8.91
N LEU A 75 5.61 8.25 -8.77
CA LEU A 75 4.65 8.13 -9.86
C LEU A 75 4.00 9.48 -10.09
N ASP A 76 4.11 9.98 -11.32
CA ASP A 76 3.47 11.23 -11.70
C ASP A 76 1.93 11.09 -11.72
N GLY A 77 1.24 12.16 -11.32
CA GLY A 77 -0.21 12.19 -11.25
C GLY A 77 -0.94 12.13 -12.58
N ASP A 78 -0.25 12.21 -13.72
CA ASP A 78 -0.82 12.01 -15.05
C ASP A 78 -0.55 10.61 -15.65
N SER A 79 0.14 9.76 -14.90
CA SER A 79 0.69 8.50 -15.38
C SER A 79 -0.02 7.29 -14.77
N GLN A 80 0.01 6.17 -15.51
CA GLN A 80 -0.51 4.89 -15.04
C GLN A 80 0.62 3.91 -14.72
N LEU A 81 0.55 3.29 -13.54
CA LEU A 81 1.37 2.12 -13.20
C LEU A 81 0.51 0.86 -13.27
N ILE A 82 0.82 -0.02 -14.21
CA ILE A 82 0.16 -1.32 -14.36
C ILE A 82 1.07 -2.40 -13.76
N LEU A 83 0.55 -3.12 -12.77
CA LEU A 83 1.27 -4.15 -12.01
C LEU A 83 0.97 -5.54 -12.55
N GLY A 84 1.94 -6.13 -13.24
CA GLY A 84 1.94 -7.55 -13.63
C GLY A 84 2.30 -8.52 -12.51
N GLY A 85 2.76 -8.01 -11.36
CA GLY A 85 3.09 -8.80 -10.18
C GLY A 85 3.41 -7.91 -8.97
N ASN A 86 4.06 -8.49 -7.96
CA ASN A 86 4.42 -7.77 -6.74
C ASN A 86 5.54 -6.76 -7.01
N LEU A 87 5.48 -5.63 -6.32
CA LEU A 87 6.46 -4.55 -6.40
C LEU A 87 7.08 -4.31 -5.02
N TRP A 88 8.39 -4.32 -4.91
CA TRP A 88 9.09 -3.93 -3.69
C TRP A 88 9.99 -2.72 -3.92
N VAL A 89 9.85 -1.70 -3.07
CA VAL A 89 10.61 -0.45 -3.08
C VAL A 89 11.38 -0.33 -1.77
N THR A 90 12.70 -0.17 -1.84
CA THR A 90 13.53 -0.03 -0.61
C THR A 90 13.47 1.35 0.04
N GLY A 91 13.03 2.36 -0.69
CA GLY A 91 12.83 3.71 -0.20
C GLY A 91 11.35 4.09 -0.14
N ASP A 92 11.11 5.40 -0.05
CA ASP A 92 9.78 5.97 0.04
C ASP A 92 9.01 5.81 -1.28
N ILE A 93 7.69 5.70 -1.20
CA ILE A 93 6.79 5.72 -2.35
C ILE A 93 5.98 7.01 -2.34
N ILE A 94 5.97 7.70 -3.47
CA ILE A 94 5.23 8.93 -3.68
C ILE A 94 4.35 8.73 -4.91
N PHE A 95 3.04 8.70 -4.70
CA PHE A 95 2.06 8.80 -5.77
C PHE A 95 1.59 10.25 -5.81
N ASP A 96 2.20 11.04 -6.68
CA ASP A 96 1.90 12.46 -6.74
C ASP A 96 0.53 12.68 -7.37
N ASN A 97 -0.19 13.70 -6.91
CA ASN A 97 -1.37 14.18 -7.62
C ASN A 97 -1.25 15.68 -7.88
N ASN A 98 -0.94 16.01 -9.14
CA ASN A 98 -0.85 17.37 -9.67
C ASN A 98 -2.20 17.94 -10.18
N GLY A 99 -3.32 17.36 -9.75
CA GLY A 99 -4.69 17.70 -10.17
C GLY A 99 -5.23 16.85 -11.34
N VAL A 100 -4.64 15.69 -11.58
CA VAL A 100 -5.01 14.72 -12.65
C VAL A 100 -5.22 13.34 -12.01
N ASP A 101 -6.02 12.50 -12.66
CA ASP A 101 -6.42 11.18 -12.14
C ASP A 101 -5.38 10.10 -12.50
N GLY A 102 -4.20 10.16 -11.87
CA GLY A 102 -3.19 9.10 -11.94
C GLY A 102 -3.71 7.78 -11.37
N VAL A 103 -3.24 6.65 -11.92
CA VAL A 103 -3.79 5.34 -11.57
C VAL A 103 -2.69 4.30 -11.33
N VAL A 104 -2.83 3.52 -10.25
CA VAL A 104 -2.18 2.21 -10.12
C VAL A 104 -3.22 1.14 -10.33
N LYS A 105 -2.97 0.16 -11.21
CA LYS A 105 -3.89 -0.97 -11.40
C LYS A 105 -3.16 -2.29 -11.52
N ALA A 106 -3.76 -3.37 -11.00
CA ALA A 106 -3.29 -4.70 -11.33
C ALA A 106 -3.59 -5.03 -12.80
N LYS A 107 -2.72 -5.83 -13.43
CA LYS A 107 -2.88 -6.25 -14.82
C LYS A 107 -4.09 -7.18 -14.95
N GLU A 108 -4.88 -7.02 -16.01
CA GLU A 108 -6.13 -7.77 -16.20
C GLU A 108 -5.89 -9.30 -16.28
N GLU A 109 -4.74 -9.73 -16.81
CA GLU A 109 -4.38 -11.14 -16.94
C GLU A 109 -4.19 -11.86 -15.59
N LEU A 110 -4.09 -11.12 -14.48
CA LEU A 110 -4.01 -11.70 -13.14
C LEU A 110 -5.36 -12.26 -12.64
N GLY A 111 -6.48 -11.92 -13.30
CA GLY A 111 -7.81 -12.37 -12.89
C GLY A 111 -8.09 -12.04 -11.43
N GLY A 112 -8.61 -12.98 -10.65
CA GLY A 112 -8.92 -12.75 -9.23
C GLY A 112 -7.70 -12.58 -8.30
N ALA A 113 -6.46 -12.66 -8.79
CA ALA A 113 -5.28 -12.50 -7.94
C ALA A 113 -5.04 -11.02 -7.59
N SER A 114 -4.59 -10.79 -6.36
CA SER A 114 -4.18 -9.48 -5.84
C SER A 114 -2.66 -9.30 -5.97
N VAL A 115 -2.19 -8.06 -5.96
CA VAL A 115 -0.76 -7.72 -6.00
C VAL A 115 -0.36 -6.92 -4.77
N ALA A 116 0.86 -7.13 -4.29
CA ALA A 116 1.44 -6.36 -3.21
C ALA A 116 2.43 -5.32 -3.74
N ILE A 117 2.29 -4.08 -3.27
CA ILE A 117 3.28 -3.01 -3.36
C ILE A 117 3.84 -2.82 -1.95
N ILE A 118 5.12 -3.07 -1.76
CA ILE A 118 5.79 -3.07 -0.47
C ILE A 118 6.85 -1.98 -0.46
N SER A 119 6.81 -1.08 0.51
CA SER A 119 7.84 -0.06 0.76
C SER A 119 8.55 -0.34 2.08
N ASP A 120 9.89 -0.32 2.07
CA ASP A 120 10.66 -0.24 3.33
C ASP A 120 10.71 1.19 3.90
N GLY A 121 10.35 2.17 3.07
CA GLY A 121 10.19 3.56 3.43
C GLY A 121 8.74 3.94 3.73
N LYS A 122 8.49 5.25 3.71
CA LYS A 122 7.16 5.84 3.89
C LYS A 122 6.40 5.88 2.59
N VAL A 123 5.08 5.88 2.68
CA VAL A 123 4.19 5.96 1.52
C VAL A 123 3.34 7.23 1.63
N ASP A 124 3.42 8.10 0.64
CA ASP A 124 2.55 9.26 0.50
C ASP A 124 1.73 9.16 -0.79
N ILE A 125 0.41 9.23 -0.67
CA ILE A 125 -0.52 9.14 -1.79
C ILE A 125 -1.31 10.43 -1.89
N GLY A 126 -1.18 11.11 -3.03
CA GLY A 126 -1.97 12.27 -3.39
C GLY A 126 -3.47 12.01 -3.27
N ASN A 127 -4.24 13.04 -2.96
CA ASN A 127 -5.70 12.91 -2.87
C ASN A 127 -6.27 12.41 -4.19
N ASN A 128 -7.35 11.62 -4.21
CA ASN A 128 -7.99 11.14 -5.45
C ASN A 128 -7.10 10.30 -6.41
N PHE A 129 -5.96 9.78 -5.96
CA PHE A 129 -5.18 8.84 -6.77
C PHE A 129 -5.97 7.53 -6.95
N GLY A 130 -6.14 7.09 -8.20
CA GLY A 130 -6.88 5.86 -8.51
C GLY A 130 -6.04 4.63 -8.17
N ILE A 131 -6.58 3.68 -7.41
CA ILE A 131 -5.91 2.40 -7.18
C ILE A 131 -6.90 1.26 -7.39
N GLU A 132 -6.65 0.41 -8.36
CA GLU A 132 -7.62 -0.57 -8.87
C GLU A 132 -7.05 -1.99 -8.89
N GLY A 133 -7.91 -2.99 -8.69
CA GLY A 133 -7.57 -4.38 -8.96
C GLY A 133 -7.44 -4.67 -10.46
N SER A 134 -7.44 -5.94 -10.83
CA SER A 134 -7.37 -6.40 -12.23
C SER A 134 -8.67 -6.20 -13.01
N GLY A 135 -9.74 -5.74 -12.34
CA GLY A 135 -11.11 -5.75 -12.86
C GLY A 135 -11.95 -6.94 -12.40
N ASP A 136 -11.36 -7.97 -11.77
CA ASP A 136 -12.10 -8.99 -11.00
C ASP A 136 -12.44 -8.45 -9.60
N GLU A 137 -13.64 -8.73 -9.11
CA GLU A 137 -14.13 -8.26 -7.79
C GLU A 137 -13.34 -8.79 -6.59
N ARG A 138 -12.49 -9.81 -6.79
CA ARG A 138 -11.60 -10.38 -5.77
C ARG A 138 -10.15 -9.91 -5.89
N SER A 139 -9.85 -9.07 -6.88
CA SER A 139 -8.50 -8.54 -7.10
C SER A 139 -8.35 -7.21 -6.38
N TYR A 140 -7.33 -7.14 -5.53
CA TYR A 140 -6.99 -5.96 -4.76
C TYR A 140 -5.53 -5.57 -4.97
N VAL A 141 -5.21 -4.33 -4.65
CA VAL A 141 -3.83 -3.86 -4.49
C VAL A 141 -3.58 -3.70 -3.00
N LEU A 142 -2.60 -4.43 -2.49
CA LEU A 142 -2.13 -4.30 -1.12
C LEU A 142 -0.96 -3.31 -1.12
N LEU A 143 -1.10 -2.19 -0.43
CA LEU A 143 -0.04 -1.21 -0.31
C LEU A 143 0.48 -1.21 1.13
N ILE A 144 1.70 -1.69 1.30
CA ILE A 144 2.29 -1.97 2.61
C ILE A 144 3.54 -1.09 2.80
N SER A 145 3.65 -0.46 3.96
CA SER A 145 4.89 0.15 4.45
C SER A 145 5.39 -0.63 5.66
N THR A 146 6.65 -1.07 5.64
CA THR A 146 7.31 -1.67 6.81
C THR A 146 8.00 -0.62 7.69
N ASN A 147 7.87 0.67 7.37
CA ASN A 147 8.40 1.76 8.17
C ASN A 147 7.76 1.77 9.58
N ASP A 148 8.58 1.95 10.60
CA ASP A 148 8.17 1.86 12.01
C ASP A 148 7.80 3.22 12.63
N SER A 149 7.64 4.26 11.81
CA SER A 149 7.34 5.60 12.30
C SER A 149 6.01 5.64 13.05
N LEU A 150 6.09 5.99 14.33
CA LEU A 150 4.95 6.29 15.21
C LEU A 150 4.64 7.80 15.28
N ASP A 151 5.31 8.61 14.47
CA ASP A 151 5.05 10.04 14.41
C ASP A 151 3.87 10.32 13.46
N VAL A 152 2.73 10.76 13.99
CA VAL A 152 1.56 11.20 13.20
C VAL A 152 1.89 12.36 12.25
N GLY A 153 2.90 13.18 12.55
CA GLY A 153 3.39 14.24 11.67
C GLY A 153 4.20 13.72 10.47
N SER A 154 4.68 12.49 10.55
CA SER A 154 5.46 11.83 9.51
C SER A 154 5.19 10.31 9.53
N PRO A 155 3.95 9.89 9.22
CA PRO A 155 3.48 8.51 9.40
C PRO A 155 4.14 7.56 8.41
N ALA A 156 4.02 6.25 8.64
CA ALA A 156 4.48 5.21 7.70
C ALA A 156 3.67 5.23 6.40
N ILE A 157 2.36 5.46 6.51
CA ILE A 157 1.48 5.69 5.35
C ILE A 157 0.69 6.97 5.59
N TYR A 158 0.71 7.88 4.62
CA TYR A 158 -0.15 9.05 4.56
C TYR A 158 -0.98 9.03 3.28
N ALA A 159 -2.24 8.64 3.39
CA ALA A 159 -3.07 8.38 2.22
C ALA A 159 -4.45 9.01 2.32
N SER A 160 -4.95 9.47 1.18
CA SER A 160 -6.38 9.56 0.90
C SER A 160 -6.65 8.62 -0.25
N ASN A 161 -7.68 7.80 -0.15
CA ASN A 161 -8.15 7.02 -1.28
C ASN A 161 -9.68 7.07 -1.32
N ASN A 162 -10.27 6.75 -2.46
CA ASN A 162 -11.73 6.62 -2.64
C ASN A 162 -12.07 5.34 -3.43
N SER A 163 -11.13 4.38 -3.48
CA SER A 163 -11.25 3.13 -4.22
C SER A 163 -11.55 1.96 -3.31
N ASP A 164 -12.42 1.07 -3.80
CA ASP A 164 -12.84 -0.15 -3.14
C ASP A 164 -11.84 -1.31 -3.27
N SER A 165 -10.80 -1.14 -4.09
CA SER A 165 -9.83 -2.19 -4.43
C SER A 165 -8.46 -2.04 -3.75
N ILE A 166 -8.34 -1.23 -2.70
CA ILE A 166 -7.08 -1.06 -1.96
C ILE A 166 -7.19 -1.52 -0.50
N ILE A 167 -6.10 -2.17 -0.05
CA ILE A 167 -5.86 -2.50 1.34
C ILE A 167 -4.55 -1.84 1.77
N PHE A 168 -4.58 -1.05 2.84
CA PHE A 168 -3.37 -0.42 3.39
C PHE A 168 -2.79 -1.22 4.56
N GLY A 169 -1.47 -1.39 4.59
CA GLY A 169 -0.76 -2.08 5.66
C GLY A 169 0.38 -1.26 6.24
N ALA A 170 0.31 -0.91 7.51
CA ALA A 170 1.42 -0.30 8.25
C ALA A 170 1.67 -1.06 9.57
N PRO A 171 2.06 -2.35 9.51
CA PRO A 171 2.10 -3.24 10.68
C PRO A 171 2.98 -2.73 11.83
N HIS A 172 3.99 -1.90 11.52
CA HIS A 172 4.94 -1.37 12.51
C HIS A 172 4.80 0.11 12.81
N GLY A 173 3.96 0.83 12.06
CA GLY A 173 3.92 2.29 12.06
C GLY A 173 2.50 2.87 12.08
N VAL A 174 2.43 4.18 11.94
CA VAL A 174 1.17 4.92 11.83
C VAL A 174 0.67 4.89 10.40
N LEU A 175 -0.58 4.48 10.22
CA LEU A 175 -1.37 4.76 9.02
C LEU A 175 -2.24 5.98 9.30
N LYS A 176 -2.02 7.05 8.55
CA LYS A 176 -2.77 8.29 8.67
C LYS A 176 -3.66 8.51 7.45
N VAL A 177 -4.97 8.56 7.68
CA VAL A 177 -5.97 8.86 6.66
C VAL A 177 -6.20 10.36 6.57
N LYS A 178 -5.99 10.92 5.38
CA LYS A 178 -6.15 12.35 5.07
C LYS A 178 -7.59 12.84 5.27
N ASN A 179 -7.76 14.13 5.48
CA ASN A 179 -9.06 14.79 5.66
C ASN A 179 -10.02 14.49 4.48
N ASN A 180 -11.24 14.03 4.78
CA ASN A 180 -12.24 13.51 3.84
C ASN A 180 -11.83 12.24 3.06
N GLY A 181 -10.74 11.58 3.44
CA GLY A 181 -10.33 10.31 2.84
C GLY A 181 -11.19 9.14 3.29
N GLU A 182 -11.30 8.15 2.40
CA GLU A 182 -12.01 6.91 2.63
C GLU A 182 -11.04 5.72 2.52
N VAL A 183 -11.14 4.79 3.45
CA VAL A 183 -10.32 3.57 3.42
C VAL A 183 -11.23 2.36 3.57
N ASN A 184 -11.07 1.40 2.67
CA ASN A 184 -11.94 0.22 2.59
C ASN A 184 -11.40 -0.99 3.37
N ALA A 185 -10.08 -1.07 3.55
CA ALA A 185 -9.46 -1.89 4.59
C ALA A 185 -8.07 -1.38 4.94
N ALA A 186 -7.74 -1.53 6.22
CA ALA A 186 -6.44 -1.17 6.74
C ALA A 186 -6.07 -2.07 7.91
N PHE A 187 -4.78 -2.37 8.04
CA PHE A 187 -4.18 -2.91 9.25
C PHE A 187 -2.94 -2.09 9.57
N SER A 188 -2.81 -1.65 10.82
CA SER A 188 -1.69 -0.80 11.23
C SER A 188 -1.50 -0.87 12.73
N LYS A 189 -0.28 -0.58 13.20
CA LYS A 189 -0.01 -0.44 14.63
C LYS A 189 -0.78 0.70 15.27
N GLU A 190 -0.86 1.83 14.57
CA GLU A 190 -1.68 2.98 14.97
C GLU A 190 -2.43 3.53 13.75
N LEU A 191 -3.75 3.64 13.86
CA LEU A 191 -4.60 4.27 12.85
C LEU A 191 -4.97 5.68 13.29
N TYR A 192 -4.59 6.69 12.49
CA TYR A 192 -4.96 8.08 12.72
C TYR A 192 -5.92 8.58 11.65
N LEU A 193 -7.10 9.02 12.06
CA LEU A 193 -8.14 9.57 11.19
C LEU A 193 -8.16 11.10 11.28
N GLU A 194 -7.88 11.79 10.17
CA GLU A 194 -8.11 13.23 10.08
C GLU A 194 -9.61 13.57 10.01
N GLN A 195 -9.93 14.85 10.09
CA GLN A 195 -11.31 15.32 10.09
C GLN A 195 -12.10 14.77 8.88
N ASN A 196 -13.35 14.38 9.09
CA ASN A 196 -14.25 13.85 8.06
C ASN A 196 -13.74 12.60 7.30
N SER A 197 -12.65 11.98 7.73
CA SER A 197 -12.23 10.68 7.18
C SER A 197 -13.08 9.56 7.76
N LYS A 198 -13.20 8.46 7.01
CA LYS A 198 -13.96 7.28 7.42
C LYS A 198 -13.27 6.01 6.95
N VAL A 199 -13.41 4.96 7.74
CA VAL A 199 -13.07 3.60 7.35
C VAL A 199 -14.38 2.88 7.08
N ILE A 200 -14.56 2.34 5.88
CA ILE A 200 -15.74 1.56 5.51
C ILE A 200 -15.31 0.11 5.36
N PHE A 201 -15.91 -0.78 6.13
CA PHE A 201 -15.65 -2.20 5.97
C PHE A 201 -16.30 -2.72 4.69
N ASN A 202 -15.50 -3.30 3.79
CA ASN A 202 -15.98 -3.99 2.61
C ASN A 202 -16.14 -5.49 2.89
N ASN A 203 -17.37 -5.98 2.96
CA ASN A 203 -17.68 -7.40 3.19
C ASN A 203 -17.10 -8.35 2.12
N SER A 204 -16.74 -7.83 0.94
CA SER A 204 -16.11 -8.62 -0.13
C SER A 204 -14.65 -8.97 0.15
N LEU A 205 -14.06 -8.43 1.21
CA LEU A 205 -12.68 -8.72 1.64
C LEU A 205 -12.54 -9.99 2.50
N SER A 206 -13.55 -10.85 2.60
CA SER A 206 -13.51 -12.03 3.47
C SER A 206 -12.35 -13.00 3.17
N ALA A 207 -11.88 -13.05 1.93
CA ALA A 207 -10.68 -13.79 1.53
C ALA A 207 -10.15 -13.29 0.18
N PHE A 208 -8.83 -13.20 0.05
CA PHE A 208 -8.17 -12.90 -1.22
C PHE A 208 -6.81 -13.62 -1.29
N SER A 209 -6.23 -13.74 -2.47
CA SER A 209 -4.87 -14.28 -2.66
C SER A 209 -3.97 -13.21 -3.25
N VAL A 210 -2.72 -13.15 -2.78
CA VAL A 210 -1.66 -12.35 -3.38
C VAL A 210 -0.87 -13.25 -4.32
N VAL A 211 -0.50 -12.75 -5.49
CA VAL A 211 0.40 -13.46 -6.41
C VAL A 211 1.65 -13.85 -5.64
N SER A 212 1.84 -15.15 -5.46
CA SER A 212 2.99 -15.74 -4.78
C SER A 212 3.19 -17.16 -5.28
N SER A 213 4.39 -17.70 -5.08
CA SER A 213 4.72 -19.06 -5.51
C SER A 213 4.08 -20.15 -4.63
N ASP A 214 3.61 -19.79 -3.43
CA ASP A 214 3.08 -20.72 -2.42
C ASP A 214 1.54 -20.81 -2.35
N GLU A 215 0.78 -20.20 -3.26
CA GLU A 215 -0.72 -20.21 -3.30
C GLU A 215 -1.41 -19.96 -1.93
N ASN A 216 -0.80 -19.12 -1.07
CA ASN A 216 -1.38 -18.81 0.23
C ASN A 216 -2.58 -17.85 0.09
N PHE A 217 -3.74 -18.29 0.56
CA PHE A 217 -4.93 -17.44 0.70
C PHE A 217 -4.85 -16.66 2.02
N ILE A 218 -4.98 -15.34 1.95
CA ILE A 218 -5.15 -14.49 3.11
C ILE A 218 -6.64 -14.49 3.45
N ASN A 219 -6.96 -15.03 4.63
CA ASN A 219 -8.32 -15.00 5.16
C ASN A 219 -8.46 -13.81 6.10
N VAL A 220 -9.36 -12.89 5.79
CA VAL A 220 -9.72 -11.80 6.69
C VAL A 220 -10.96 -12.26 7.45
N VAL A 221 -10.73 -12.85 8.62
CA VAL A 221 -11.77 -13.61 9.35
C VAL A 221 -12.69 -12.67 10.14
N ASP A 222 -12.18 -11.53 10.60
CA ASP A 222 -12.99 -10.45 11.19
C ASP A 222 -12.19 -9.13 11.26
N TRP A 223 -12.88 -8.00 11.45
CA TRP A 223 -12.27 -6.73 11.87
C TRP A 223 -12.65 -6.45 13.32
N GLN A 224 -11.68 -6.01 14.13
CA GLN A 224 -11.94 -5.57 15.48
C GLN A 224 -11.23 -4.23 15.76
N GLU A 225 -11.97 -3.26 16.30
CA GLU A 225 -11.37 -2.10 16.97
C GLU A 225 -10.82 -2.57 18.32
N LEU A 226 -9.50 -2.45 18.51
CA LEU A 226 -8.85 -2.63 19.82
C LEU A 226 -8.65 -1.26 20.49
#